data_AF-A0A6J4SN96-F1
#
_entry.id   AF-A0A6J4SN96-F1
#
_cell.length_a   1.000
_cell.length_b   1.000
_cell.length_c   1.000
_cell.angle_alpha   90.00
_cell.angle_beta   90.00
_cell.angle_gamma   90.00
#
_symmetry.space_group_name_H-M   'P 1'
#
loop_
_entity.id
_entity.type
_entity.pdbx_description
1 polymer ?
#
loop_
_entity_poly.entity_id
_entity_poly.type
_entity_poly.pdbx_seq_one_letter_code
_entity_poly.pdbx_strand_id
1 'polypeptide(L)'
;MRLTIPTALTLSLLAVLPATAPGAVKETAYDVVFKATMKEKWDFREFSSNECNNGTCVREELGNGTAATVIETPTPQRVQVVTGVGGAFPQIVGTNEGTIQVTAAYLRSGAHSIIYSGAADAANEDQIFPTDDCGRRTVKRMTVGLGFQQRNRFGVVAPPEPLREKCPNGPSQVDWENNETPDLNAIIANTAQSKFGREKQFTVSGSRTWTGTTSPMNRTDPKDIFQRSGGQEVTWQWRATFRKAKTRRRR
;
A
#
# COMPACT_ATOMS: atom_id res chain seq x y z
N MET A 1 -3.29 -91.92 -10.80
CA MET A 1 -2.39 -91.16 -9.90
C MET A 1 -3.16 -89.94 -9.44
N ARG A 2 -3.41 -89.80 -8.12
CA ARG A 2 -3.62 -88.59 -7.27
C ARG A 2 -4.32 -87.36 -7.92
N LEU A 3 -5.26 -86.63 -7.33
CA LEU A 3 -5.81 -86.52 -5.97
C LEU A 3 -7.08 -85.62 -6.05
N THR A 4 -7.83 -85.62 -4.95
CA THR A 4 -9.10 -84.97 -4.58
C THR A 4 -9.18 -83.42 -4.55
N ILE A 5 -10.42 -82.93 -4.76
CA ILE A 5 -11.22 -81.72 -4.32
C ILE A 5 -10.76 -81.01 -3.00
N PRO A 6 -11.32 -79.86 -2.48
CA PRO A 6 -12.16 -78.71 -2.95
C PRO A 6 -11.67 -77.30 -2.44
N THR A 7 -12.56 -76.28 -2.42
CA THR A 7 -12.61 -75.04 -1.57
C THR A 7 -11.68 -73.85 -1.92
N ALA A 8 -12.03 -72.56 -1.77
CA ALA A 8 -13.19 -71.83 -1.23
C ALA A 8 -13.15 -70.34 -1.67
N LEU A 9 -14.32 -69.68 -1.55
CA LEU A 9 -14.59 -68.26 -1.26
C LEU A 9 -13.57 -67.15 -1.65
N THR A 10 -14.11 -66.09 -2.25
CA THR A 10 -14.14 -64.77 -1.58
C THR A 10 -15.24 -63.88 -2.17
N LEU A 11 -16.26 -63.59 -1.36
CA LEU A 11 -17.18 -62.47 -1.55
C LEU A 11 -16.36 -61.17 -1.41
N SER A 12 -16.21 -60.41 -2.48
CA SER A 12 -15.75 -59.03 -2.38
C SER A 12 -16.97 -58.13 -2.11
N LEU A 13 -17.26 -57.89 -0.84
CA LEU A 13 -18.07 -56.74 -0.42
C LEU A 13 -17.35 -55.48 -0.93
N LEU A 14 -17.85 -54.87 -2.01
CA LEU A 14 -17.55 -53.46 -2.26
C LEU A 14 -18.26 -52.66 -1.17
N ALA A 15 -17.50 -52.27 -0.15
CA ALA A 15 -17.88 -51.19 0.73
C ALA A 15 -18.10 -49.94 -0.12
N VAL A 16 -19.35 -49.57 -0.32
CA VAL A 16 -19.74 -48.24 -0.80
C VAL A 16 -19.31 -47.26 0.29
N LEU A 17 -18.10 -46.73 0.16
CA LEU A 17 -17.72 -45.53 0.90
C LEU A 17 -18.73 -44.44 0.51
N PRO A 18 -19.41 -43.80 1.48
CA PRO A 18 -20.18 -42.62 1.16
C PRO A 18 -19.20 -41.59 0.61
N ALA A 19 -19.30 -41.31 -0.69
CA ALA A 19 -18.68 -40.15 -1.28
C ALA A 19 -19.22 -38.94 -0.50
N THR A 20 -18.40 -38.39 0.38
CA THR A 20 -18.66 -37.10 1.00
C THR A 20 -18.82 -36.11 -0.13
N ALA A 21 -20.08 -35.73 -0.39
CA ALA A 21 -20.39 -34.74 -1.40
C ALA A 21 -19.47 -33.52 -1.17
N PRO A 22 -18.76 -33.03 -2.20
CA PRO A 22 -17.95 -31.83 -2.05
C PRO A 22 -18.85 -30.75 -1.48
N GLY A 23 -18.53 -30.29 -0.27
CA GLY A 23 -19.38 -29.36 0.46
C GLY A 23 -19.66 -28.13 -0.41
N ALA A 24 -20.92 -27.70 -0.43
CA ALA A 24 -21.33 -26.58 -1.27
C ALA A 24 -20.54 -25.31 -0.94
N VAL A 25 -19.92 -24.72 -1.97
CA VAL A 25 -19.23 -23.44 -1.87
C VAL A 25 -20.26 -22.36 -1.51
N LYS A 26 -20.04 -21.65 -0.40
CA LYS A 26 -20.93 -20.57 0.02
C LYS A 26 -20.44 -19.24 -0.51
N GLU A 27 -21.16 -18.73 -1.49
CA GLU A 27 -21.00 -17.37 -2.02
C GLU A 27 -21.90 -16.40 -1.25
N THR A 28 -21.32 -15.29 -0.78
CA THR A 28 -22.08 -14.20 -0.17
C THR A 28 -21.67 -12.87 -0.80
N ALA A 29 -22.65 -12.14 -1.28
CA ALA A 29 -22.43 -10.83 -1.91
C ALA A 29 -22.43 -9.70 -0.87
N TYR A 30 -21.52 -8.73 -1.03
CA TYR A 30 -21.36 -7.56 -0.16
C TYR A 30 -21.30 -6.28 -0.96
N ASP A 31 -21.94 -5.23 -0.46
CA ASP A 31 -21.67 -3.85 -0.84
C ASP A 31 -20.50 -3.33 0.00
N VAL A 32 -19.43 -2.89 -0.65
CA VAL A 32 -18.17 -2.47 -0.03
C VAL A 32 -17.96 -0.98 -0.22
N VAL A 33 -17.59 -0.31 0.88
CA VAL A 33 -17.10 1.07 0.87
C VAL A 33 -15.66 1.04 1.34
N PHE A 34 -14.76 1.62 0.54
CA PHE A 34 -13.33 1.67 0.85
C PHE A 34 -12.86 3.10 1.00
N LYS A 35 -11.94 3.31 1.94
CA LYS A 35 -11.21 4.57 2.10
C LYS A 35 -9.79 4.27 2.58
N ALA A 36 -8.80 4.88 1.94
CA ALA A 36 -7.43 4.96 2.41
C ALA A 36 -6.96 6.42 2.42
N THR A 37 -6.11 6.75 3.39
CA THR A 37 -5.49 8.07 3.52
C THR A 37 -4.00 7.91 3.80
N MET A 38 -3.18 8.57 3.00
CA MET A 38 -1.76 8.77 3.26
C MET A 38 -1.55 10.18 3.80
N LYS A 39 -0.66 10.31 4.77
CA LYS A 39 -0.01 11.55 5.16
C LYS A 39 1.48 11.36 5.11
N GLU A 40 2.18 12.32 4.55
CA GLU A 40 3.63 12.31 4.41
C GLU A 40 4.14 13.67 4.90
N LYS A 41 5.23 13.67 5.65
CA LYS A 41 5.99 14.88 5.99
C LYS A 41 7.47 14.61 5.75
N TRP A 42 8.21 15.61 5.30
CA TRP A 42 9.65 15.53 5.10
C TRP A 42 10.33 16.84 5.43
N ASP A 43 11.61 16.72 5.76
CA ASP A 43 12.57 17.80 5.88
C ASP A 43 13.95 17.29 5.46
N PHE A 44 14.75 18.16 4.87
CA PHE A 44 16.11 17.85 4.52
C PHE A 44 16.99 19.10 4.48
N ARG A 45 18.29 18.83 4.60
CA ARG A 45 19.38 19.79 4.46
C ARG A 45 20.50 19.14 3.67
N GLU A 46 20.95 19.82 2.62
CA GLU A 46 22.14 19.48 1.87
C GLU A 46 23.11 20.65 1.93
N PHE A 47 24.36 20.37 2.27
CA PHE A 47 25.42 21.35 2.35
C PHE A 47 26.56 20.90 1.43
N SER A 48 27.01 21.81 0.59
CA SER A 48 28.16 21.61 -0.28
C SER A 48 29.10 22.80 -0.20
N SER A 49 30.40 22.53 -0.18
CA SER A 49 31.43 23.55 -0.12
C SER A 49 32.63 23.10 -0.93
N ASN A 50 33.02 23.88 -1.95
CA ASN A 50 34.12 23.55 -2.84
C ASN A 50 35.09 24.74 -2.96
N GLU A 51 36.37 24.47 -3.22
CA GLU A 51 37.32 25.51 -3.60
C GLU A 51 36.93 26.16 -4.95
N CYS A 52 36.98 27.48 -5.00
CA CYS A 52 36.70 28.31 -6.17
C CYS A 52 37.83 29.31 -6.40
N ASN A 53 37.89 29.88 -7.61
CA ASN A 53 38.99 30.78 -8.03
C ASN A 53 39.30 31.91 -7.02
N ASN A 54 38.29 32.40 -6.29
CA ASN A 54 38.41 33.48 -5.30
C ASN A 54 37.92 33.07 -3.90
N GLY A 55 38.29 31.89 -3.40
CA GLY A 55 37.97 31.43 -2.05
C GLY A 55 37.10 30.18 -2.03
N THR A 56 36.18 30.07 -1.08
CA THR A 56 35.29 28.90 -0.96
C THR A 56 33.90 29.25 -1.48
N CYS A 57 33.37 28.41 -2.38
CA CYS A 57 31.97 28.47 -2.79
C CYS A 57 31.17 27.53 -1.90
N VAL A 58 30.17 28.07 -1.21
CA VAL A 58 29.29 27.29 -0.35
C VAL A 58 27.87 27.38 -0.89
N ARG A 59 27.17 26.24 -0.89
CA ARG A 59 25.78 26.11 -1.29
C ARG A 59 25.05 25.22 -0.30
N GLU A 60 23.98 25.74 0.25
CA GLU A 60 23.09 25.06 1.19
C GLU A 60 21.69 24.92 0.57
N GLU A 61 21.24 23.69 0.38
CA GLU A 61 19.85 23.41 0.03
C GLU A 61 19.07 23.02 1.28
N LEU A 62 17.90 23.61 1.45
CA LEU A 62 16.94 23.24 2.49
C LEU A 62 15.62 22.91 1.82
N GLY A 63 14.95 21.88 2.31
CA GLY A 63 13.60 21.59 1.86
C GLY A 63 12.76 21.00 2.96
N ASN A 64 11.47 21.34 2.95
CA ASN A 64 10.48 20.74 3.83
C ASN A 64 9.14 20.67 3.11
N GLY A 65 8.25 19.82 3.60
CA GLY A 65 6.91 19.74 3.03
C GLY A 65 6.05 18.64 3.59
N THR A 66 4.83 18.60 3.06
CA THR A 66 3.84 17.59 3.38
C THR A 66 3.09 17.12 2.14
N ALA A 67 2.65 15.87 2.15
CA ALA A 67 1.73 15.35 1.14
C ALA A 67 0.60 14.58 1.79
N ALA A 68 -0.56 14.60 1.13
CA ALA A 68 -1.73 13.85 1.53
C ALA A 68 -2.38 13.20 0.31
N THR A 69 -2.67 11.90 0.43
CA THR A 69 -3.44 11.16 -0.57
C THR A 69 -4.72 10.67 0.09
N VAL A 70 -5.86 10.85 -0.56
CA VAL A 70 -7.15 10.26 -0.15
C VAL A 70 -7.65 9.40 -1.29
N ILE A 71 -7.82 8.11 -1.04
CA ILE A 71 -8.36 7.12 -1.97
C ILE A 71 -9.70 6.65 -1.41
N GLU A 72 -10.79 6.75 -2.17
CA GLU A 72 -12.08 6.25 -1.71
C GLU A 72 -12.99 5.78 -2.84
N THR A 73 -13.92 4.88 -2.52
CA THR A 73 -14.97 4.47 -3.46
C THR A 73 -16.00 5.59 -3.60
N PRO A 74 -16.37 6.00 -4.82
CA PRO A 74 -17.39 7.04 -5.02
C PRO A 74 -18.79 6.59 -4.58
N THR A 75 -19.09 5.29 -4.71
CA THR A 75 -20.33 4.65 -4.26
C THR A 75 -20.02 3.24 -3.76
N PRO A 76 -20.88 2.62 -2.93
CA PRO A 76 -20.70 1.22 -2.53
C PRO A 76 -20.59 0.30 -3.75
N GLN A 77 -19.62 -0.61 -3.73
CA GLN A 77 -19.37 -1.54 -4.84
C GLN A 77 -19.62 -2.98 -4.45
N ARG A 78 -20.23 -3.72 -5.37
CA ARG A 78 -20.60 -5.10 -5.14
C ARG A 78 -19.39 -6.00 -5.33
N VAL A 79 -19.05 -6.78 -4.32
CA VAL A 79 -18.09 -7.89 -4.41
C VAL A 79 -18.76 -9.19 -3.96
N GLN A 80 -18.30 -10.32 -4.47
CA GLN A 80 -18.71 -11.62 -3.93
C GLN A 80 -17.58 -12.20 -3.10
N VAL A 81 -17.92 -12.81 -1.99
CA VAL A 81 -16.95 -13.50 -1.14
C VAL A 81 -17.31 -14.96 -1.11
N VAL A 82 -16.35 -15.79 -1.52
CA VAL A 82 -16.39 -17.24 -1.37
C VAL A 82 -15.68 -17.58 -0.09
N THR A 83 -16.41 -18.19 0.84
CA THR A 83 -15.80 -18.86 1.99
C THR A 83 -15.63 -20.33 1.61
N GLY A 84 -14.38 -20.75 1.37
CA GLY A 84 -14.08 -22.11 0.90
C GLY A 84 -14.45 -23.22 1.87
N VAL A 85 -14.51 -24.46 1.36
CA VAL A 85 -14.69 -25.71 2.13
C VAL A 85 -13.35 -26.41 2.28
N GLY A 86 -13.14 -27.20 3.35
CA GLY A 86 -11.97 -28.07 3.49
C GLY A 86 -10.64 -27.34 3.77
N GLY A 87 -10.68 -26.12 4.29
CA GLY A 87 -9.46 -25.37 4.58
C GLY A 87 -8.93 -24.51 3.43
N ALA A 88 -9.68 -24.24 2.36
CA ALA A 88 -9.28 -23.16 1.44
C ALA A 88 -9.31 -21.79 2.16
N PHE A 89 -8.43 -20.85 1.78
CA PHE A 89 -8.53 -19.46 2.24
C PHE A 89 -9.80 -18.82 1.63
N PRO A 90 -10.51 -17.95 2.34
CA PRO A 90 -11.61 -17.19 1.74
C PRO A 90 -11.06 -16.30 0.61
N GLN A 91 -11.86 -16.14 -0.45
CA GLN A 91 -11.49 -15.33 -1.61
C GLN A 91 -12.60 -14.34 -1.93
N ILE A 92 -12.20 -13.18 -2.44
CA ILE A 92 -13.14 -12.24 -3.07
C ILE A 92 -13.15 -12.58 -4.55
N VAL A 93 -14.31 -12.98 -5.07
CA VAL A 93 -14.49 -13.47 -6.44
C VAL A 93 -15.52 -12.60 -7.16
N GLY A 94 -15.43 -12.50 -8.49
CA GLY A 94 -16.32 -11.68 -9.30
C GLY A 94 -15.69 -11.24 -10.62
N THR A 95 -16.42 -10.47 -11.42
CA THR A 95 -16.04 -10.04 -12.78
C THR A 95 -14.69 -9.34 -12.90
N ASN A 96 -14.12 -8.84 -11.79
CA ASN A 96 -12.77 -8.26 -11.74
C ASN A 96 -11.96 -8.71 -10.49
N GLU A 97 -12.12 -9.94 -9.99
CA GLU A 97 -11.23 -10.55 -8.96
C GLU A 97 -11.02 -9.72 -7.68
N GLY A 98 -12.10 -9.21 -7.08
CA GLY A 98 -11.99 -8.44 -5.82
C GLY A 98 -11.44 -7.02 -5.97
N THR A 99 -11.37 -6.52 -7.20
CA THR A 99 -11.06 -5.11 -7.45
C THR A 99 -12.29 -4.22 -7.39
N ILE A 100 -12.08 -2.98 -6.92
CA ILE A 100 -13.08 -1.92 -6.83
C ILE A 100 -12.56 -0.64 -7.46
N GLN A 101 -13.47 0.14 -8.04
CA GLN A 101 -13.16 1.46 -8.59
C GLN A 101 -13.08 2.50 -7.47
N VAL A 102 -12.07 3.34 -7.49
CA VAL A 102 -11.83 4.39 -6.51
C VAL A 102 -11.47 5.69 -7.20
N THR A 103 -11.74 6.78 -6.49
CA THR A 103 -11.21 8.11 -6.79
C THR A 103 -10.02 8.36 -5.87
N ALA A 104 -8.95 8.94 -6.41
CA ALA A 104 -7.82 9.41 -5.61
C ALA A 104 -7.66 10.92 -5.74
N ALA A 105 -7.54 11.60 -4.62
CA ALA A 105 -7.15 13.00 -4.54
C ALA A 105 -5.79 13.09 -3.86
N TYR A 106 -4.88 13.86 -4.45
CA TYR A 106 -3.54 14.06 -3.98
C TYR A 106 -3.28 15.56 -3.80
N LEU A 107 -2.61 15.90 -2.70
CA LEU A 107 -2.21 17.26 -2.36
C LEU A 107 -0.78 17.22 -1.84
N ARG A 108 0.07 18.12 -2.34
CA ARG A 108 1.44 18.29 -1.87
C ARG A 108 1.72 19.78 -1.70
N SER A 109 2.40 20.11 -0.61
CA SER A 109 2.86 21.44 -0.26
C SER A 109 4.28 21.38 0.29
N GLY A 110 5.03 22.46 0.17
CA GLY A 110 6.37 22.54 0.74
C GLY A 110 7.13 23.79 0.33
N ALA A 111 8.39 23.83 0.74
CA ALA A 111 9.35 24.84 0.33
C ALA A 111 10.67 24.19 -0.04
N HIS A 112 11.36 24.81 -0.98
CA HIS A 112 12.75 24.49 -1.31
C HIS A 112 13.52 25.81 -1.39
N SER A 113 14.66 25.89 -0.72
CA SER A 113 15.55 27.04 -0.83
C SER A 113 16.97 26.60 -1.13
N ILE A 114 17.66 27.40 -1.95
CA ILE A 114 19.07 27.27 -2.26
C ILE A 114 19.73 28.57 -1.79
N ILE A 115 20.63 28.45 -0.83
CA ILE A 115 21.34 29.57 -0.22
C ILE A 115 22.81 29.48 -0.64
N TYR A 116 23.36 30.59 -1.12
CA TYR A 116 24.76 30.70 -1.50
C TYR A 116 25.55 31.49 -0.46
N SER A 117 26.80 31.10 -0.19
CA SER A 117 27.71 31.87 0.66
C SER A 117 29.15 31.81 0.19
N GLY A 118 30.00 32.68 0.74
CA GLY A 118 31.40 32.82 0.34
C GLY A 118 31.52 33.42 -1.07
N ALA A 119 32.44 32.90 -1.87
CA ALA A 119 32.67 33.38 -3.23
C ALA A 119 31.47 33.13 -4.16
N ALA A 120 30.54 32.23 -3.78
CA ALA A 120 29.34 31.93 -4.55
C ALA A 120 28.23 32.98 -4.38
N ASP A 121 28.17 33.68 -3.24
CA ASP A 121 27.15 34.69 -2.91
C ASP A 121 27.20 35.88 -3.89
N ALA A 122 28.42 36.38 -4.15
CA ALA A 122 28.62 37.49 -5.09
C ALA A 122 28.23 37.17 -6.54
N ALA A 123 28.06 35.89 -6.88
CA ALA A 123 27.80 35.41 -8.24
C ALA A 123 26.40 34.80 -8.43
N ASN A 124 25.66 34.54 -7.35
CA ASN A 124 24.37 33.85 -7.40
C ASN A 124 23.40 34.49 -6.41
N GLU A 125 22.16 34.71 -6.83
CA GLU A 125 21.08 35.08 -5.92
C GLU A 125 20.51 33.85 -5.23
N ASP A 126 20.18 33.97 -3.95
CA ASP A 126 19.44 32.95 -3.20
C ASP A 126 18.09 32.67 -3.88
N GLN A 127 17.77 31.38 -3.97
CA GLN A 127 16.54 30.92 -4.62
C GLN A 127 15.59 30.37 -3.57
N ILE A 128 14.36 30.89 -3.52
CA ILE A 128 13.30 30.38 -2.63
C ILE A 128 12.10 30.03 -3.48
N PHE A 129 11.67 28.77 -3.41
CA PHE A 129 10.53 28.22 -4.12
C PHE A 129 9.45 27.84 -3.11
N PRO A 130 8.54 28.77 -2.74
CA PRO A 130 7.36 28.41 -1.97
C PRO A 130 6.39 27.65 -2.87
N THR A 131 5.81 26.57 -2.33
CA THR A 131 4.83 25.78 -3.08
C THR A 131 3.61 25.48 -2.23
N ASP A 132 2.69 26.44 -2.21
CA ASP A 132 1.35 26.22 -1.69
C ASP A 132 0.58 25.33 -2.69
N ASP A 133 0.17 24.14 -2.26
CA ASP A 133 -0.67 23.18 -3.01
C ASP A 133 -0.21 22.83 -4.44
N CYS A 134 1.10 22.93 -4.75
CA CYS A 134 1.66 22.77 -6.10
C CYS A 134 1.38 21.41 -6.77
N GLY A 135 0.97 20.40 -6.01
CA GLY A 135 0.80 19.02 -6.47
C GLY A 135 -0.64 18.56 -6.51
N ARG A 136 -1.63 19.46 -6.52
CA ARG A 136 -3.04 19.06 -6.43
C ARG A 136 -3.50 18.30 -7.67
N ARG A 137 -3.80 17.01 -7.54
CA ARG A 137 -4.32 16.18 -8.64
C ARG A 137 -5.48 15.30 -8.17
N THR A 138 -6.42 15.01 -9.07
CA THR A 138 -7.50 14.06 -8.81
C THR A 138 -7.60 13.05 -9.94
N VAL A 139 -7.53 11.77 -9.61
CA VAL A 139 -7.77 10.64 -10.52
C VAL A 139 -9.17 10.12 -10.24
N LYS A 140 -10.06 10.27 -11.22
CA LYS A 140 -11.48 9.91 -11.04
C LYS A 140 -11.77 8.40 -11.17
N ARG A 141 -10.86 7.63 -11.78
CA ARG A 141 -11.02 6.19 -12.00
C ARG A 141 -9.67 5.50 -11.84
N MET A 142 -9.48 4.88 -10.70
CA MET A 142 -8.40 3.96 -10.39
C MET A 142 -9.00 2.66 -9.87
N THR A 143 -8.29 1.56 -10.04
CA THR A 143 -8.70 0.26 -9.53
C THR A 143 -7.80 -0.11 -8.35
N VAL A 144 -8.40 -0.56 -7.23
CA VAL A 144 -7.68 -1.18 -6.11
C VAL A 144 -8.24 -2.57 -5.86
N GLY A 145 -7.38 -3.55 -5.62
CA GLY A 145 -7.72 -4.89 -5.18
C GLY A 145 -7.93 -4.94 -3.67
N LEU A 146 -8.93 -5.70 -3.23
CA LEU A 146 -9.11 -6.10 -1.83
C LEU A 146 -9.01 -7.62 -1.75
N GLY A 147 -8.22 -8.13 -0.82
CA GLY A 147 -7.96 -9.56 -0.79
C GLY A 147 -7.43 -10.10 0.54
N PHE A 148 -7.62 -11.39 0.71
CA PHE A 148 -7.00 -12.14 1.80
C PHE A 148 -5.56 -12.51 1.42
N GLN A 149 -4.62 -12.13 2.27
CA GLN A 149 -3.22 -12.55 2.19
C GLN A 149 -3.00 -13.88 2.92
N GLN A 150 -3.78 -14.12 3.98
CA GLN A 150 -3.85 -15.37 4.75
C GLN A 150 -5.26 -15.51 5.34
N ARG A 151 -5.59 -16.63 6.02
CA ARG A 151 -6.95 -16.88 6.58
C ARG A 151 -7.47 -15.73 7.44
N ASN A 152 -6.58 -15.10 8.18
CA ASN A 152 -6.88 -14.05 9.14
C ASN A 152 -6.26 -12.70 8.77
N ARG A 153 -5.67 -12.57 7.56
CA ARG A 153 -4.95 -11.38 7.12
C ARG A 153 -5.56 -10.83 5.84
N PHE A 154 -5.99 -9.58 5.87
CA PHE A 154 -6.65 -8.92 4.76
C PHE A 154 -5.89 -7.64 4.41
N GLY A 155 -5.73 -7.38 3.12
CA GLY A 155 -4.94 -6.25 2.63
C GLY A 155 -5.56 -5.62 1.40
N VAL A 156 -4.83 -4.63 0.89
CA VAL A 156 -5.15 -3.84 -0.29
C VAL A 156 -4.05 -4.07 -1.33
N VAL A 157 -4.41 -4.05 -2.60
CA VAL A 157 -3.47 -3.99 -3.72
C VAL A 157 -3.77 -2.73 -4.52
N ALA A 158 -2.88 -1.77 -4.55
CA ALA A 158 -3.00 -0.51 -5.28
C ALA A 158 -1.90 -0.40 -6.34
N PRO A 159 -2.19 0.20 -7.51
CA PRO A 159 -1.18 0.49 -8.51
C PRO A 159 -0.17 1.52 -7.98
N PRO A 160 1.09 1.51 -8.47
CA PRO A 160 2.10 2.49 -8.09
C PRO A 160 1.65 3.91 -8.46
N GLU A 161 1.84 4.87 -7.55
CA GLU A 161 1.25 6.21 -7.64
C GLU A 161 1.81 7.04 -8.83
N PRO A 162 0.98 7.45 -9.81
CA PRO A 162 1.43 8.17 -11.00
C PRO A 162 1.44 9.71 -10.85
N LEU A 163 1.51 10.25 -9.63
CA LEU A 163 1.09 11.64 -9.32
C LEU A 163 2.22 12.60 -8.91
N ARG A 164 3.45 12.37 -9.35
CA ARG A 164 4.57 13.31 -9.09
C ARG A 164 4.65 14.39 -10.17
N GLU A 165 4.29 15.62 -9.82
CA GLU A 165 4.60 16.83 -10.59
C GLU A 165 5.65 17.68 -9.86
N LYS A 166 6.14 18.75 -10.51
CA LYS A 166 7.26 19.63 -10.13
C LYS A 166 7.05 20.39 -8.81
N CYS A 167 6.91 19.65 -7.72
CA CYS A 167 6.90 20.10 -6.34
C CYS A 167 8.20 19.70 -5.64
N PRO A 168 8.57 20.36 -4.53
CA PRO A 168 9.61 19.88 -3.64
C PRO A 168 9.33 18.41 -3.31
N ASN A 169 10.27 17.56 -3.73
CA ASN A 169 10.28 16.17 -3.34
C ASN A 169 10.99 16.06 -1.99
N GLY A 170 10.60 15.06 -1.19
CA GLY A 170 11.38 14.69 -0.02
C GLY A 170 12.83 14.38 -0.40
N PRO A 171 13.70 14.19 0.60
CA PRO A 171 15.11 13.97 0.33
C PRO A 171 15.32 12.80 -0.66
N SER A 172 16.30 12.95 -1.55
CA SER A 172 16.69 11.87 -2.46
C SER A 172 17.34 10.74 -1.65
N GLN A 173 17.01 9.48 -1.98
CA GLN A 173 17.58 8.29 -1.32
C GLN A 173 17.26 8.25 0.18
N VAL A 174 16.05 7.79 0.49
CA VAL A 174 15.59 7.58 1.86
C VAL A 174 15.85 6.13 2.25
N ASP A 175 16.61 5.95 3.33
CA ASP A 175 16.79 4.68 4.00
C ASP A 175 15.64 4.51 4.98
N TRP A 176 14.68 3.68 4.61
CA TRP A 176 13.53 3.38 5.46
C TRP A 176 13.91 2.41 6.57
N GLU A 177 13.38 2.64 7.77
CA GLU A 177 13.55 1.72 8.88
C GLU A 177 13.15 0.29 8.48
N ASN A 178 14.02 -0.68 8.82
CA ASN A 178 13.84 -2.10 8.49
C ASN A 178 13.83 -2.44 6.98
N ASN A 179 14.35 -1.55 6.11
CA ASN A 179 14.37 -1.72 4.64
C ASN A 179 12.97 -1.90 4.03
N GLU A 180 11.96 -1.29 4.64
CA GLU A 180 10.59 -1.39 4.17
C GLU A 180 10.22 -0.26 3.21
N THR A 181 9.28 -0.51 2.31
CA THR A 181 8.73 0.53 1.43
C THR A 181 7.39 1.02 2.01
N PRO A 182 7.15 2.34 2.13
CA PRO A 182 5.90 2.90 2.66
C PRO A 182 4.75 2.81 1.66
N ASP A 183 4.35 1.58 1.34
CA ASP A 183 3.28 1.26 0.39
C ASP A 183 2.00 0.89 1.15
N LEU A 184 0.84 1.35 0.63
CA LEU A 184 -0.48 0.90 1.06
C LEU A 184 -0.60 -0.63 1.03
N ASN A 185 0.07 -1.29 0.09
CA ASN A 185 0.10 -2.75 -0.06
C ASN A 185 0.73 -3.48 1.14
N ALA A 186 1.60 -2.80 1.88
CA ALA A 186 2.28 -3.36 3.05
C ALA A 186 1.40 -3.34 4.32
N ILE A 187 0.20 -2.75 4.27
CA ILE A 187 -0.68 -2.60 5.43
C ILE A 187 -1.69 -3.72 5.46
N ILE A 188 -1.47 -4.66 6.37
CA ILE A 188 -2.31 -5.84 6.51
C ILE A 188 -3.06 -5.78 7.84
N ALA A 189 -4.36 -5.95 7.77
CA ALA A 189 -5.25 -5.98 8.94
C ALA A 189 -5.63 -7.41 9.31
N ASN A 190 -5.75 -7.67 10.61
CA ASN A 190 -6.35 -8.90 11.08
C ASN A 190 -7.87 -8.88 10.85
N THR A 191 -8.41 -9.93 10.24
CA THR A 191 -9.85 -10.12 10.10
C THR A 191 -10.22 -11.57 10.33
N ALA A 192 -11.34 -11.82 11.01
CA ALA A 192 -11.83 -13.18 11.15
C ALA A 192 -12.64 -13.55 9.90
N GLN A 193 -12.19 -14.56 9.15
CA GLN A 193 -12.93 -15.10 7.99
C GLN A 193 -14.40 -15.44 8.33
N SER A 194 -14.67 -15.82 9.59
CA SER A 194 -16.01 -16.16 10.07
C SER A 194 -16.99 -14.98 10.05
N LYS A 195 -16.51 -13.72 10.00
CA LYS A 195 -17.38 -12.55 9.83
C LYS A 195 -18.08 -12.59 8.48
N PHE A 196 -17.36 -13.02 7.44
CA PHE A 196 -17.93 -13.23 6.12
C PHE A 196 -18.91 -14.41 6.16
N GLY A 197 -20.16 -14.13 5.81
CA GLY A 197 -21.25 -15.09 5.75
C GLY A 197 -22.09 -15.11 7.02
N ARG A 198 -21.56 -14.62 8.16
CA ARG A 198 -22.29 -14.51 9.43
C ARG A 198 -22.80 -13.10 9.70
N GLU A 199 -21.94 -12.10 9.69
CA GLU A 199 -22.29 -10.73 10.07
C GLU A 199 -23.04 -10.00 8.95
N LYS A 200 -24.01 -9.15 9.30
CA LYS A 200 -24.73 -8.31 8.31
C LYS A 200 -23.85 -7.18 7.79
N GLN A 201 -22.95 -6.67 8.64
CA GLN A 201 -22.02 -5.60 8.31
C GLN A 201 -20.82 -5.65 9.24
N PHE A 202 -19.64 -5.36 8.73
CA PHE A 202 -18.42 -5.18 9.52
C PHE A 202 -17.39 -4.33 8.78
N THR A 203 -16.38 -3.85 9.50
CA THR A 203 -15.27 -3.08 8.94
C THR A 203 -13.96 -3.79 9.23
N VAL A 204 -13.07 -3.79 8.25
CA VAL A 204 -11.67 -4.16 8.38
C VAL A 204 -10.84 -2.90 8.14
N SER A 205 -9.82 -2.65 8.96
CA SER A 205 -8.98 -1.46 8.86
C SER A 205 -7.56 -1.73 9.28
N GLY A 206 -6.61 -1.04 8.67
CA GLY A 206 -5.19 -1.10 8.99
C GLY A 206 -4.57 0.30 9.03
N SER A 207 -3.49 0.44 9.79
CA SER A 207 -2.70 1.66 9.85
C SER A 207 -1.23 1.28 10.00
N ARG A 208 -0.35 2.04 9.36
CA ARG A 208 1.09 1.91 9.56
C ARG A 208 1.79 3.23 9.29
N THR A 209 2.83 3.49 10.09
CA THR A 209 3.72 4.62 9.93
C THR A 209 5.11 4.08 9.65
N TRP A 210 5.79 4.69 8.69
CA TRP A 210 7.18 4.46 8.36
C TRP A 210 7.95 5.74 8.59
N THR A 211 9.13 5.58 9.15
CA THR A 211 10.12 6.64 9.26
C THR A 211 11.29 6.24 8.38
N GLY A 212 11.79 7.19 7.62
CA GLY A 212 12.99 7.05 6.83
C GLY A 212 13.89 8.23 7.10
N THR A 213 15.18 7.99 7.00
CA THR A 213 16.19 9.04 7.10
C THR A 213 17.03 9.00 5.85
N THR A 214 17.58 10.15 5.48
CA THR A 214 18.67 10.15 4.50
C THR A 214 19.96 10.07 5.28
N SER A 215 20.65 8.93 5.14
CA SER A 215 21.92 8.70 5.82
C SER A 215 22.87 9.88 5.54
N PRO A 216 23.58 10.39 6.58
CA PRO A 216 24.62 11.39 6.42
C PRO A 216 25.65 10.93 5.41
N MET A 217 25.53 11.42 4.18
CA MET A 217 26.59 11.23 3.19
C MET A 217 27.58 12.35 3.41
N ASN A 218 28.65 12.04 4.13
CA ASN A 218 29.77 12.94 4.31
C ASN A 218 30.87 12.52 3.35
N ARG A 219 31.08 13.31 2.29
CA ARG A 219 32.29 13.21 1.47
C ARG A 219 33.16 14.40 1.81
N THR A 220 34.34 14.13 2.32
CA THR A 220 35.34 15.15 2.60
C THR A 220 36.56 14.81 1.76
N ASP A 221 36.71 15.52 0.66
CA ASP A 221 37.95 15.57 -0.10
C ASP A 221 38.74 16.81 0.37
N PRO A 222 40.06 16.90 0.15
CA PRO A 222 40.87 18.03 0.62
C PRO A 222 40.38 19.41 0.17
N LYS A 223 39.53 19.47 -0.87
CA LYS A 223 39.02 20.70 -1.50
C LYS A 223 37.49 20.80 -1.50
N ASP A 224 36.78 19.72 -1.18
CA ASP A 224 35.33 19.61 -1.33
C ASP A 224 34.70 18.94 -0.11
N ILE A 225 33.66 19.55 0.43
CA ILE A 225 32.83 19.01 1.51
C ILE A 225 31.42 18.84 0.98
N PHE A 226 30.85 17.67 1.18
CA PHE A 226 29.44 17.38 0.95
C PHE A 226 28.85 16.76 2.21
N GLN A 227 27.73 17.29 2.69
CA GLN A 227 26.96 16.75 3.81
C GLN A 227 25.47 16.76 3.45
N ARG A 228 24.76 15.68 3.74
CA ARG A 228 23.32 15.59 3.48
C ARG A 228 22.62 14.91 4.64
N SER A 229 21.56 15.50 5.16
CA SER A 229 20.71 14.89 6.18
C SER A 229 19.24 15.19 5.90
N GLY A 230 18.35 14.37 6.43
CA GLY A 230 16.92 14.59 6.30
C GLY A 230 16.10 13.47 6.90
N GLY A 231 14.83 13.75 7.08
CA GLY A 231 13.83 12.83 7.59
C GLY A 231 12.61 12.80 6.67
N GLN A 232 11.97 11.64 6.63
CA GLN A 232 10.67 11.48 6.00
C GLN A 232 9.81 10.55 6.86
N GLU A 233 8.57 10.93 7.09
CA GLU A 233 7.59 10.07 7.76
C GLU A 233 6.38 9.92 6.85
N VAL A 234 5.99 8.68 6.59
CA VAL A 234 4.79 8.33 5.82
C VAL A 234 3.86 7.55 6.72
N THR A 235 2.63 8.00 6.86
CA THR A 235 1.57 7.28 7.55
C THR A 235 0.45 6.96 6.58
N TRP A 236 0.07 5.69 6.52
CA TRP A 236 -1.10 5.25 5.81
C TRP A 236 -2.14 4.68 6.77
N GLN A 237 -3.40 4.93 6.45
CA GLN A 237 -4.55 4.34 7.12
C GLN A 237 -5.54 3.89 6.06
N TRP A 238 -6.16 2.73 6.23
CA TRP A 238 -7.23 2.29 5.36
C TRP A 238 -8.35 1.59 6.12
N ARG A 239 -9.53 1.60 5.52
CA ARG A 239 -10.71 0.87 6.00
C ARG A 239 -11.56 0.39 4.82
N ALA A 240 -12.10 -0.81 4.97
CA ALA A 240 -13.08 -1.41 4.08
C ALA A 240 -14.28 -1.87 4.91
N THR A 241 -15.45 -1.31 4.62
CA THR A 241 -16.71 -1.71 5.26
C THR A 241 -17.48 -2.60 4.32
N PHE A 242 -17.78 -3.82 4.78
CA PHE A 242 -18.55 -4.83 4.07
C PHE A 242 -19.96 -4.84 4.62
N ARG A 243 -20.96 -4.69 3.76
CA ARG A 243 -22.38 -4.84 4.11
C ARG A 243 -23.00 -5.92 3.26
N LYS A 244 -23.59 -6.96 3.85
CA LYS A 244 -24.27 -8.02 3.09
C LYS A 244 -25.31 -7.41 2.18
N ALA A 245 -25.23 -7.79 0.91
CA ALA A 245 -26.25 -7.46 -0.07
C ALA A 245 -27.60 -8.00 0.37
N LYS A 246 -28.66 -7.20 0.23
CA LYS A 246 -30.02 -7.72 0.37
C LYS A 246 -30.28 -8.69 -0.78
N THR A 247 -30.63 -9.94 -0.46
CA THR A 247 -31.17 -10.88 -1.44
C THR A 247 -32.46 -10.27 -1.98
N ARG A 248 -32.49 -9.87 -3.26
CA ARG A 248 -33.76 -9.53 -3.91
C ARG A 248 -34.61 -10.79 -3.87
N ARG A 249 -35.68 -10.81 -3.07
CA ARG A 249 -36.75 -11.82 -3.23
C ARG A 249 -37.24 -11.67 -4.66
N ARG A 250 -36.99 -12.69 -5.50
CA ARG A 250 -37.75 -12.86 -6.74
C ARG A 250 -39.22 -12.93 -6.31
N ARG A 251 -40.00 -11.91 -6.68
CA ARG A 251 -41.45 -11.99 -6.67
C ARG A 251 -41.87 -12.75 -7.91
#